data_AF-A0A2E9LGV1-F1
#
_entry.id   AF-A0A2E9LGV1-F1
#
_cell.length_a   1.000
_cell.length_b   1.000
_cell.length_c   1.000
_cell.angle_alpha   90.00
_cell.angle_beta   90.00
_cell.angle_gamma   90.00
#
_symmetry.space_group_name_H-M   'P 1'
#
loop_
_entity.id
_entity.type
_entity.pdbx_description
1 polymer ?
#
loop_
_entity_poly.entity_id
_entity_poly.type
_entity_poly.pdbx_seq_one_letter_code
_entity_poly.pdbx_strand_id
1 'polypeptide(L)'
;MKPLKPSAKENKRYLFVKGRNLDKNIEKSILEFIGTWGMSKVGLGFIKTGENYSIISINREMVDLVRASFCVFSKEISVEKVSGTLKGLKK
;
A
#
# COMPACT_ATOMS: atom_id res chain seq x y z
N MET A 1 -11.75 -18.53 -12.32
CA MET A 1 -12.86 -17.93 -11.53
C MET A 1 -13.31 -16.65 -12.22
N LYS A 2 -14.62 -16.40 -12.32
CA LYS A 2 -15.13 -15.17 -12.99
C LYS A 2 -14.87 -13.95 -12.09
N PRO A 3 -14.53 -12.77 -12.65
CA PRO A 3 -14.37 -11.56 -11.85
C PRO A 3 -15.69 -11.22 -11.15
N LEU A 4 -15.58 -10.73 -9.92
CA LEU A 4 -16.72 -10.27 -9.14
C LEU A 4 -17.38 -9.06 -9.82
N LYS A 5 -18.68 -8.88 -9.53
CA LYS A 5 -19.40 -7.66 -9.92
C LYS A 5 -18.68 -6.43 -9.37
N PRO A 6 -18.65 -5.29 -10.10
CA PRO A 6 -17.97 -4.08 -9.65
C PRO A 6 -18.38 -3.63 -8.24
N SER A 7 -19.66 -3.78 -7.87
CA SER A 7 -20.18 -3.42 -6.54
C SER A 7 -19.71 -4.34 -5.42
N ALA A 8 -19.35 -5.60 -5.73
CA ALA A 8 -18.89 -6.59 -4.76
C ALA A 8 -17.36 -6.74 -4.75
N LYS A 9 -16.66 -6.03 -5.63
CA LYS A 9 -15.20 -6.07 -5.73
C LYS A 9 -14.57 -5.13 -4.71
N GLU A 10 -13.41 -5.52 -4.19
CA GLU A 10 -12.58 -4.66 -3.35
C GLU A 10 -12.18 -3.37 -4.08
N ASN A 11 -12.48 -2.23 -3.46
CA ASN A 11 -12.11 -0.92 -3.95
C ASN A 11 -10.66 -0.60 -3.55
N LYS A 12 -9.72 -0.83 -4.46
CA LYS A 12 -8.29 -0.62 -4.21
C LYS A 12 -7.79 0.77 -4.65
N ARG A 13 -6.78 1.25 -3.93
CA ARG A 13 -5.95 2.41 -4.25
C ARG A 13 -4.51 1.97 -4.36
N TYR A 14 -3.77 2.66 -5.23
CA TYR A 14 -2.39 2.37 -5.52
C TYR A 14 -1.50 3.50 -4.97
N LEU A 15 -0.48 3.15 -4.20
CA LEU A 15 0.48 4.09 -3.65
C LEU A 15 1.84 3.91 -4.32
N PHE A 16 2.46 5.03 -4.68
CA PHE A 16 3.88 5.08 -5.03
C PHE A 16 4.68 5.40 -3.78
N VAL A 17 5.54 4.47 -3.40
CA VAL A 17 6.36 4.57 -2.20
C VAL A 17 7.82 4.49 -2.59
N LYS A 18 8.64 5.39 -2.04
CA LYS A 18 10.10 5.36 -2.17
C LYS A 18 10.75 5.05 -0.83
N GLY A 19 11.87 4.34 -0.88
CA GLY A 19 12.62 3.93 0.31
C GLY A 19 13.71 2.91 0.00
N ARG A 20 14.49 2.53 1.01
CA ARG A 20 15.52 1.47 0.93
C ARG A 20 14.98 0.18 1.54
N ASN A 21 15.19 -0.97 0.88
CA ASN A 21 14.69 -2.30 1.32
C ASN A 21 13.18 -2.31 1.64
N LEU A 22 12.36 -1.90 0.67
CA LEU A 22 10.93 -1.61 0.85
C LEU A 22 10.09 -2.82 1.30
N ASP A 23 10.29 -4.00 0.71
CA ASP A 23 9.34 -5.12 0.85
C ASP A 23 9.15 -5.56 2.31
N LYS A 24 10.26 -5.85 3.01
CA LYS A 24 10.21 -6.26 4.42
C LYS A 24 9.86 -5.11 5.36
N ASN A 25 10.20 -3.86 5.00
CA ASN A 25 9.95 -2.71 5.87
C ASN A 25 8.47 -2.31 5.83
N ILE A 26 7.81 -2.40 4.67
CA ILE A 26 6.38 -2.09 4.52
C ILE A 26 5.55 -3.05 5.36
N GLU A 27 5.77 -4.36 5.22
CA GLU A 27 5.02 -5.35 6.00
C GLU A 27 5.24 -5.18 7.50
N LYS A 28 6.49 -4.97 7.94
CA LYS A 28 6.80 -4.72 9.36
C LYS A 28 6.13 -3.46 9.89
N SER A 29 6.22 -2.34 9.15
CA SER A 29 5.63 -1.08 9.58
C SER A 29 4.11 -1.17 9.78
N ILE A 30 3.43 -1.91 8.91
CA ILE A 30 1.98 -2.08 8.98
C ILE A 30 1.62 -3.04 10.11
N LEU A 31 2.38 -4.12 10.29
CA LEU A 31 2.16 -5.08 11.37
C LEU A 31 2.41 -4.46 12.75
N GLU A 32 3.45 -3.63 12.90
CA GLU A 32 3.75 -2.92 14.15
C GLU A 32 2.70 -1.84 14.48
N PHE A 33 2.18 -1.11 13.47
CA PHE A 33 1.22 -0.03 13.70
C PHE A 33 -0.21 -0.51 13.87
N ILE A 34 -0.66 -1.43 13.00
CA ILE A 34 -2.07 -1.83 12.90
C ILE A 34 -2.32 -3.20 13.57
N GLY A 35 -1.29 -4.05 13.65
CA GLY A 35 -1.41 -5.42 14.12
C GLY A 35 -1.98 -6.39 13.07
N THR A 36 -2.11 -7.66 13.48
CA THR A 36 -2.50 -8.76 12.59
C THR A 36 -3.89 -8.58 11.99
N TRP A 37 -4.85 -8.03 12.75
CA TRP A 37 -6.23 -7.86 12.28
C TRP A 37 -6.33 -6.85 11.14
N GLY A 38 -5.67 -5.70 11.27
CA GLY A 38 -5.77 -4.72 10.20
C GLY A 38 -4.80 -4.99 9.05
N MET A 39 -3.79 -5.86 9.19
CA MET A 39 -3.06 -6.40 8.04
C MET A 39 -4.02 -7.11 7.07
N SER A 40 -4.98 -7.89 7.58
CA SER A 40 -6.04 -8.50 6.76
C SER A 40 -6.95 -7.45 6.12
N LYS A 41 -7.29 -6.36 6.83
CA LYS A 41 -8.13 -5.27 6.28
C LYS A 41 -7.43 -4.42 5.22
N VAL A 42 -6.12 -4.24 5.32
CA VAL A 42 -5.31 -3.45 4.38
C VAL A 42 -5.36 -4.07 2.99
N GLY A 43 -5.42 -5.41 2.89
CA GLY A 43 -5.48 -6.11 1.60
C GLY A 43 -4.24 -5.83 0.75
N LEU A 44 -3.07 -5.88 1.41
CA LEU A 44 -1.80 -5.44 0.85
C LEU A 44 -1.40 -6.30 -0.35
N GLY A 45 -1.15 -5.66 -1.50
CA GLY A 45 -0.66 -6.33 -2.69
C GLY A 45 0.47 -5.55 -3.33
N PHE A 46 1.63 -6.20 -3.50
CA PHE A 46 2.75 -5.64 -4.25
C PHE A 46 2.54 -5.84 -5.74
N ILE A 47 2.60 -4.76 -6.52
CA ILE A 47 2.38 -4.81 -7.98
C ILE A 47 3.71 -4.75 -8.71
N LYS A 48 4.57 -3.82 -8.27
CA LYS A 48 5.88 -3.61 -8.86
C LYS A 48 6.84 -3.17 -7.78
N THR A 49 7.94 -3.87 -7.67
CA THR A 49 9.05 -3.54 -6.79
C THR A 49 10.25 -3.21 -7.68
N GLY A 50 10.91 -2.10 -7.37
CA GLY A 50 12.19 -1.70 -7.93
C GLY A 50 13.15 -1.39 -6.79
N GLU A 51 14.41 -1.13 -7.11
CA GLU A 51 15.46 -0.96 -6.07
C GLU A 51 15.15 0.17 -5.06
N ASN A 52 14.55 1.27 -5.55
CA ASN A 52 14.28 2.47 -4.75
C ASN A 52 12.80 2.85 -4.67
N TYR A 53 11.90 2.07 -5.30
CA TYR A 53 10.47 2.37 -5.32
C TYR A 53 9.64 1.08 -5.33
N SER A 54 8.48 1.14 -4.67
CA SER A 54 7.48 0.08 -4.71
C SER A 54 6.09 0.66 -4.96
N ILE A 55 5.33 -0.05 -5.78
CA ILE A 55 3.91 0.23 -6.02
C ILE A 55 3.09 -0.77 -5.21
N ILE A 56 2.34 -0.25 -4.26
CA ILE A 56 1.50 -1.03 -3.34
C ILE A 56 0.03 -0.80 -3.68
N SER A 57 -0.77 -1.86 -3.64
CA SER A 57 -2.23 -1.79 -3.63
C SER A 57 -2.79 -1.99 -2.23
N ILE A 58 -3.74 -1.15 -1.87
CA ILE A 58 -4.37 -1.09 -0.55
C ILE A 58 -5.85 -0.81 -0.70
N ASN A 59 -6.67 -1.30 0.20
CA ASN A 59 -8.09 -0.95 0.25
C ASN A 59 -8.29 0.55 0.50
N ARG A 60 -9.24 1.19 -0.20
CA ARG A 60 -9.48 2.63 -0.18
C ARG A 60 -9.66 3.19 1.23
N GLU A 61 -10.30 2.45 2.11
CA GLU A 61 -10.60 2.84 3.49
C GLU A 61 -9.34 2.90 4.38
N MET A 62 -8.30 2.13 4.05
CA MET A 62 -7.11 1.95 4.89
C MET A 62 -5.93 2.83 4.45
N VAL A 63 -6.12 3.71 3.46
CA VAL A 63 -5.05 4.55 2.91
C VAL A 63 -4.43 5.46 3.97
N ASP A 64 -5.26 6.12 4.79
CA ASP A 64 -4.77 7.09 5.77
C ASP A 64 -4.04 6.41 6.94
N LEU A 65 -4.52 5.24 7.37
CA LEU A 65 -3.84 4.42 8.39
C LEU A 65 -2.46 3.96 7.92
N VAL A 66 -2.33 3.60 6.64
CA VAL A 66 -1.04 3.18 6.09
C VAL A 66 -0.10 4.37 5.88
N ARG A 67 -0.63 5.56 5.56
CA ARG A 67 0.19 6.79 5.57
C ARG A 67 0.70 7.11 6.97
N ALA A 68 -0.14 6.95 7.99
CA ALA A 68 0.25 7.13 9.38
C ALA A 68 1.33 6.11 9.80
N SER A 69 1.18 4.83 9.43
CA SER A 69 2.19 3.81 9.75
C SER A 69 3.56 4.14 9.15
N PHE A 70 3.61 4.65 7.92
CA PHE A 70 4.86 5.06 7.30
C PHE A 70 5.48 6.30 7.95
N CYS A 71 4.66 7.21 8.49
CA CYS A 71 5.14 8.39 9.21
C CYS A 71 5.72 8.06 10.59
N VAL A 72 5.15 7.06 11.28
CA VAL A 72 5.59 6.62 12.61
C VAL A 72 6.84 5.74 12.52
N PHE A 73 7.05 5.05 11.39
CA PHE A 73 8.15 4.12 11.23
C PHE A 73 9.52 4.83 11.15
N SER A 74 10.51 4.32 11.88
CA SER A 74 11.82 4.96 12.03
C SER A 74 12.68 4.98 10.75
N LYS A 75 12.33 4.19 9.72
CA LYS A 75 12.97 4.28 8.41
C LYS A 75 12.14 5.21 7.54
N GLU A 76 12.78 6.22 6.98
CA GLU A 76 12.13 7.17 6.07
C GLU A 76 11.54 6.44 4.86
N ILE A 77 10.22 6.24 4.90
CA ILE A 77 9.41 5.76 3.79
C ILE A 77 8.61 6.95 3.30
N SER A 78 8.87 7.41 2.08
CA SER A 78 8.16 8.54 1.49
C SER A 78 7.06 8.05 0.54
N VAL A 79 5.83 8.53 0.77
CA VAL A 79 4.69 8.32 -0.13
C VAL A 79 4.61 9.51 -1.07
N GLU A 80 4.99 9.34 -2.34
CA GLU A 80 4.97 10.46 -3.29
C GLU A 80 3.60 10.66 -3.93
N LYS A 81 2.85 9.57 -4.17
CA LYS A 81 1.58 9.67 -4.90
C LYS A 81 0.61 8.57 -4.50
N VAL A 82 -0.67 8.93 -4.46
CA VAL A 82 -1.80 7.99 -4.35
C VAL A 82 -2.67 8.13 -5.58
N SER A 83 -3.03 7.02 -6.21
CA SER A 83 -3.90 7.02 -7.38
C SER A 83 -4.93 5.89 -7.35
N GLY A 84 -6.01 6.05 -8.10
CA GLY A 84 -7.01 5.00 -8.32
C GLY A 84 -6.66 4.06 -9.47
N THR A 85 -5.70 4.44 -10.32
CA THR A 85 -5.29 3.64 -11.47
C THR A 85 -3.77 3.61 -11.60
N LEU A 86 -3.24 2.52 -12.17
CA LEU A 86 -1.83 2.42 -12.51
C LEU A 86 -1.42 3.46 -13.57
N LYS A 87 -2.36 3.85 -14.45
CA LYS A 87 -2.13 4.92 -15.44
C LYS A 87 -1.91 6.27 -14.77
N GLY A 88 -2.70 6.61 -13.74
CA GLY A 88 -2.54 7.86 -12.99
C GLY A 88 -1.31 7.90 -12.08
N LEU A 89 -0.62 6.77 -11.90
CA LEU A 89 0.66 6.69 -11.19
C LEU A 89 1.84 7.03 -12.08
N LYS A 90 1.79 6.64 -13.37
CA LYS A 90 2.75 7.12 -14.36
C LYS A 90 2.53 8.62 -14.57
N LYS A 91 3.61 9.37 -14.43
CA LYS A 91 3.70 10.70 -15.00
C LYS A 91 3.93 10.53 -16.51
#